data_AF-A0A2X1MXC0-F1
#
_entry.id   AF-A0A2X1MXC0-F1
#
_cell.length_a   1.000
_cell.length_b   1.000
_cell.length_c   1.000
_cell.angle_alpha   90.00
_cell.angle_beta   90.00
_cell.angle_gamma   90.00
#
_symmetry.space_group_name_H-M   'P 1'
#
loop_
_entity.id
_entity.type
_entity.pdbx_description
1 polymer ?
#
loop_
_entity_poly.entity_id
_entity_poly.type
_entity_poly.pdbx_seq_one_letter_code
_entity_poly.pdbx_strand_id
1 'polypeptide(L)' 'MRVADGEEALQLANDTEYGLTASVWTQNLSQALEYSDRLQAGTVWVNSHTLIDANLPLVG' A
#
# COMPACT_ATOMS: atom_id res chain seq x y z
N MET A 1 -7.08 6.04 11.17
CA MET A 1 -8.10 7.00 10.70
C MET A 1 -9.18 6.23 9.97
N ARG A 2 -10.46 6.63 10.06
CA ARG A 2 -11.53 6.05 9.24
C ARG A 2 -11.77 6.95 8.04
N VAL A 3 -12.12 6.35 6.91
CA VAL A 3 -12.40 7.00 5.63
C VAL A 3 -13.72 6.48 5.09
N ALA A 4 -14.36 7.23 4.19
CA ALA A 4 -15.63 6.89 3.57
C ALA A 4 -15.49 5.78 2.53
N ASP A 5 -14.42 5.81 1.73
CA ASP A 5 -14.18 4.85 0.65
C ASP A 5 -12.68 4.65 0.35
N GLY A 6 -12.39 3.78 -0.63
CA GLY A 6 -11.03 3.46 -1.03
C GLY A 6 -10.31 4.60 -1.77
N GLU A 7 -11.04 5.52 -2.40
CA GLU A 7 -10.44 6.66 -3.09
C GLU A 7 -9.89 7.66 -2.08
N GLU A 8 -10.70 7.99 -1.05
CA GLU A 8 -10.25 8.81 0.07
C GLU A 8 -9.07 8.15 0.82
N ALA A 9 -9.09 6.82 0.97
CA ALA A 9 -7.98 6.07 1.56
C ALA A 9 -6.66 6.28 0.81
N LEU A 10 -6.70 6.19 -0.53
CA LEU A 10 -5.52 6.36 -1.38
C LEU A 10 -5.00 7.79 -1.36
N GLN A 11 -5.89 8.78 -1.41
CA GLN A 11 -5.51 10.18 -1.33
C GLN A 11 -4.78 10.47 -0.01
N LEU A 12 -5.36 10.04 1.11
CA LEU A 12 -4.77 10.27 2.43
C LEU A 12 -3.49 9.45 2.66
N ALA A 13 -3.37 8.26 2.05
CA ALA A 13 -2.16 7.45 2.13
C ALA A 13 -0.99 8.07 1.35
N ASN A 14 -1.28 8.73 0.22
CA ASN A 14 -0.29 9.36 -0.65
C ASN A 14 -0.02 10.84 -0.27
N ASP A 15 -0.81 11.45 0.62
CA ASP A 15 -0.63 12.84 1.10
C ASP A 15 0.52 12.93 2.12
N THR A 16 1.73 12.64 1.65
CA THR A 16 2.96 12.59 2.43
C THR A 16 4.17 12.76 1.50
N GLU A 17 5.25 13.36 2.01
CA GLU A 17 6.54 13.43 1.29
C GLU A 17 7.32 12.10 1.32
N TYR A 18 6.85 11.14 2.12
CA TYR A 18 7.48 9.83 2.30
C TYR A 18 6.81 8.75 1.45
N GLY A 19 7.57 7.75 1.00
CA GLY A 19 7.07 6.66 0.15
C GLY A 19 7.78 5.31 0.34
N LEU A 20 8.22 4.97 1.54
CA LEU A 20 9.00 3.73 1.74
C LEU A 20 8.15 2.46 1.59
N THR A 21 7.17 2.26 2.48
CA THR A 21 6.28 1.09 2.39
C THR A 21 4.83 1.45 2.66
N ALA A 22 3.93 0.64 2.09
CA ALA A 22 2.50 0.66 2.39
C ALA A 22 1.96 -0.75 2.54
N SER A 23 0.75 -0.90 3.11
CA SER A 23 0.08 -2.20 3.16
C SER A 23 -1.41 -2.09 2.90
N VAL A 24 -1.94 -2.99 2.08
CA VAL A 24 -3.36 -3.12 1.73
C VAL A 24 -3.93 -4.37 2.41
N TRP A 25 -5.06 -4.22 3.08
CA TRP A 25 -5.76 -5.33 3.74
C TRP A 25 -7.15 -5.46 3.12
N THR A 26 -7.36 -6.50 2.32
CA THR A 26 -8.63 -6.76 1.63
C THR A 26 -8.77 -8.22 1.26
N GLN A 27 -10.01 -8.71 1.17
CA GLN A 27 -10.34 -10.02 0.61
C GLN A 27 -10.64 -9.96 -0.90
N ASN A 28 -10.76 -8.76 -1.47
CA ASN A 28 -11.04 -8.56 -2.88
C ASN A 28 -9.73 -8.45 -3.67
N LEU A 29 -9.48 -9.40 -4.56
CA LEU A 29 -8.26 -9.45 -5.38
C LEU A 29 -8.12 -8.22 -6.30
N SER A 30 -9.20 -7.76 -6.91
CA SER A 30 -9.17 -6.59 -7.79
C SER A 30 -8.76 -5.34 -7.04
N GLN A 31 -9.29 -5.14 -5.83
CA GLN A 31 -8.88 -4.03 -4.96
C GLN A 31 -7.42 -4.15 -4.51
N ALA A 32 -6.97 -5.37 -4.18
CA ALA A 32 -5.57 -5.57 -3.80
C ALA A 32 -4.61 -5.14 -4.91
N LEU A 33 -4.89 -5.54 -6.16
CA LEU A 33 -4.08 -5.17 -7.32
C LEU A 33 -4.19 -3.67 -7.64
N GLU A 34 -5.41 -3.12 -7.69
CA GLU A 34 -5.65 -1.70 -7.99
C GLU A 34 -4.96 -0.79 -6.96
N TYR A 35 -5.14 -1.06 -5.67
CA TYR A 35 -4.59 -0.19 -4.63
C TYR A 35 -3.08 -0.33 -4.53
N SER A 36 -2.52 -1.51 -4.78
CA SER A 36 -1.06 -1.67 -4.81
C SER A 36 -0.40 -0.92 -5.96
N ASP A 37 -1.07 -0.78 -7.10
CA ASP A 37 -0.59 0.01 -8.25
C ASP A 37 -0.69 1.52 -8.01
N ARG A 38 -1.69 1.96 -7.25
CA ARG A 38 -2.00 3.38 -7.02
C ARG A 38 -1.30 3.99 -5.80
N LEU A 39 -0.81 3.17 -4.87
CA LEU A 39 -0.06 3.64 -3.70
C LEU A 39 1.33 4.14 -4.12
N GLN A 40 1.70 5.32 -3.66
CA GLN A 40 2.99 5.94 -3.91
C GLN A 40 4.01 5.45 -2.88
N ALA A 41 4.30 4.15 -2.92
CA ALA A 41 5.29 3.52 -2.06
C ALA A 41 6.18 2.55 -2.85
N GLY A 42 7.46 2.49 -2.52
CA GLY A 42 8.39 1.60 -3.23
C GLY A 42 8.19 0.11 -2.90
N THR A 43 7.54 -0.22 -1.79
CA THR A 43 7.10 -1.60 -1.50
C THR A 43 5.70 -1.61 -0.88
N VAL A 44 4.78 -2.34 -1.52
CA VAL A 44 3.41 -2.52 -1.02
C VAL A 44 3.19 -3.98 -0.61
N TRP A 45 2.71 -4.18 0.62
CA TRP A 45 2.33 -5.50 1.14
C TRP A 45 0.82 -5.72 1.05
N VAL A 46 0.39 -6.90 0.59
CA VAL A 46 -1.02 -7.29 0.60
C VAL A 46 -1.24 -8.30 1.73
N ASN A 47 -2.22 -8.02 2.61
CA ASN A 47 -2.62 -8.87 3.74
C ASN A 47 -1.44 -9.31 4.64
N SER A 48 -0.42 -8.44 4.73
CA SER A 48 0.79 -8.65 5.53
C SER A 48 1.44 -7.30 5.83
N HIS A 49 2.38 -7.29 6.77
CA HIS A 49 3.21 -6.13 7.06
C HIS A 49 4.60 -6.59 7.55
N THR A 50 5.65 -5.90 7.12
CA THR A 50 7.06 -6.11 7.53
C THR A 50 7.64 -7.48 7.15
N LEU A 51 7.17 -8.03 6.02
CA LEU A 51 7.84 -9.16 5.40
C LEU A 51 9.03 -8.65 4.59
N ILE A 52 10.23 -9.02 5.03
CA ILE A 52 11.49 -8.62 4.41
C ILE A 52 12.21 -9.90 3.99
N ASP A 53 12.54 -10.01 2.71
CA ASP A 53 13.34 -11.09 2.14
C ASP A 53 14.61 -10.48 1.52
N ALA A 54 15.77 -11.07 1.77
CA ALA A 54 17.05 -10.56 1.28
C ALA A 54 17.16 -10.54 -0.26
N ASN A 55 16.32 -11.30 -0.96
CA ASN A 55 16.28 -11.37 -2.42
C ASN A 55 15.29 -10.36 -3.04
N LEU A 56 14.48 -9.69 -2.23
CA LEU A 56 13.51 -8.71 -2.71
C LEU A 56 13.99 -7.29 -2.38
N PRO A 57 13.84 -6.33 -3.32
CA PRO A 57 14.19 -4.95 -3.05
C PRO A 57 13.21 -4.34 -2.04
N LEU A 58 13.74 -3.67 -1.02
CA LEU A 58 13.01 -2.71 -0.19
C LEU A 58 13.44 -1.32 -0.64
N VAL A 59 12.52 -0.59 -1.26
CA VAL A 59 12.79 0.70 -1.91
C VAL A 59 11.71 1.71 -1.53
N GLY A 60 12.00 2.99 -1.74
CA GLY A 60 11.09 4.12 -1.53
C GLY A 60 11.40 5.26 -2.47
#